data_AF-U2QRH6-F1
#
_entry.id   AF-U2QRH6-F1
#
_cell.length_a   1.000
_cell.length_b   1.000
_cell.length_c   1.000
_cell.angle_alpha   90.00
_cell.angle_beta   90.00
_cell.angle_gamma   90.00
#
_symmetry.space_group_name_H-M   'P 1'
#
loop_
_entity.id
_entity.type
_entity.pdbx_description
1 polymer ?
#
loop_
_entity_poly.entity_id
_entity_poly.type
_entity_poly.pdbx_seq_one_letter_code
_entity_poly.pdbx_strand_id
1 'polypeptide(L)'
;MAENLKTGPHVYHTTGFSAAAMAALCTILIETHPRPPQRTGRPRALTTEQEIRLTLVYHRRNRTQAELAESFDVDQSSVSRAICRWTPRLAEALEDFIPTVDDLDSSRTLLVDGTLVP
;
A
#
# COMPACT_ATOMS: atom_id res chain seq x y z
N MET A 1 -18.90 20.86 -1.68
CA MET A 1 -17.98 21.75 -0.95
C MET A 1 -16.72 20.96 -0.70
N ALA A 2 -15.71 21.15 -1.56
CA ALA A 2 -14.47 20.38 -1.53
C ALA A 2 -13.52 21.02 -0.51
N GLU A 3 -13.29 20.33 0.61
CA GLU A 3 -12.30 20.77 1.60
C GLU A 3 -10.90 20.50 1.07
N ASN A 4 -10.20 21.60 0.79
CA ASN A 4 -8.77 21.67 0.59
C ASN A 4 -8.01 20.89 1.69
N LEU A 5 -7.47 19.71 1.35
CA LEU A 5 -6.38 19.10 2.11
C LEU A 5 -5.10 19.93 1.90
N LYS A 6 -5.01 21.05 2.60
CA LYS A 6 -3.75 21.76 2.85
C LYS A 6 -2.77 20.76 3.48
N THR A 7 -1.78 20.38 2.69
CA THR A 7 -0.70 19.46 3.07
C THR A 7 0.10 20.09 4.22
N GLY A 8 -0.06 19.54 5.42
CA GLY A 8 0.88 19.74 6.53
C GLY A 8 2.27 19.20 6.19
N PRO A 9 3.27 19.30 7.10
CA PRO A 9 4.65 18.88 6.82
C PRO A 9 4.65 17.48 6.21
N HIS A 10 5.29 17.36 5.04
CA HIS A 10 5.36 16.14 4.24
C HIS A 10 6.14 15.07 5.02
N VAL A 11 5.48 14.39 5.96
CA VAL A 11 6.04 13.20 6.60
C VAL A 11 6.06 12.13 5.52
N TYR A 12 7.23 11.80 5.01
CA TYR A 12 7.41 10.73 4.04
C TYR A 12 7.08 9.39 4.69
N HIS A 13 5.80 9.03 4.71
CA HIS A 13 5.34 7.74 5.21
C HIS A 13 5.90 6.63 4.31
N THR A 14 6.41 5.56 4.91
CA THR A 14 7.00 4.43 4.18
C THR A 14 6.02 3.80 3.17
N THR A 15 4.72 3.91 3.43
CA THR A 15 3.62 3.47 2.54
C THR A 15 3.10 4.55 1.60
N GLY A 16 3.44 5.83 1.81
CA GLY A 16 2.84 6.96 1.08
C GLY A 16 1.49 7.45 1.61
N PHE A 17 0.95 6.84 2.67
CA PHE A 17 -0.35 7.20 3.27
C PHE A 17 -0.17 7.77 4.68
N SER A 18 -1.03 8.72 5.06
CA SER A 18 -1.17 9.15 6.46
C SER A 18 -1.72 8.00 7.33
N ALA A 19 -1.58 8.10 8.66
CA ALA A 19 -2.12 7.08 9.56
C ALA A 19 -3.65 6.90 9.41
N ALA A 20 -4.38 7.99 9.24
CA ALA A 20 -5.84 7.95 9.03
C ALA A 20 -6.20 7.31 7.68
N ALA A 21 -5.49 7.67 6.61
CA ALA A 21 -5.73 7.10 5.27
C ALA A 21 -5.36 5.60 5.23
N MET A 22 -4.28 5.20 5.91
CA MET A 22 -3.94 3.78 6.09
C MET A 22 -5.05 3.01 6.80
N ALA A 23 -5.60 3.56 7.89
CA ALA A 23 -6.69 2.92 8.63
C ALA A 23 -7.94 2.74 7.76
N ALA A 24 -8.34 3.79 7.03
CA ALA A 24 -9.47 3.72 6.11
C ALA A 24 -9.27 2.68 5.00
N LEU A 25 -8.09 2.66 4.37
CA LEU A 25 -7.75 1.68 3.34
C LEU A 25 -7.79 0.24 3.89
N CYS A 26 -7.24 0.01 5.08
CA CYS A 26 -7.29 -1.30 5.73
C CYS A 26 -8.73 -1.74 6.00
N THR A 27 -9.60 -0.84 6.49
CA THR A 27 -11.03 -1.14 6.69
C THR A 27 -11.67 -1.59 5.38
N ILE A 28 -11.55 -0.80 4.31
CA ILE A 28 -12.11 -1.13 2.99
C ILE A 28 -11.61 -2.51 2.53
N LEU A 29 -10.30 -2.75 2.56
CA LEU A 29 -9.72 -4.01 2.08
C LEU A 29 -10.10 -5.23 2.92
N ILE A 30 -10.24 -5.07 4.24
CA ILE A 30 -10.62 -6.16 5.15
C ILE A 30 -12.09 -6.52 4.94
N GLU A 31 -12.95 -5.52 4.74
CA GLU A 31 -14.39 -5.71 4.50
C GLU A 31 -14.67 -6.30 3.11
N THR A 32 -13.99 -5.81 2.07
CA THR A 32 -14.15 -6.29 0.69
C THR A 32 -13.49 -7.64 0.45
N HIS A 33 -12.37 -7.92 1.14
CA HIS A 33 -11.62 -9.17 0.98
C HIS A 33 -11.36 -9.87 2.31
N PRO A 34 -12.42 -10.32 3.00
CA PRO A 34 -12.28 -10.96 4.30
C PRO A 34 -11.42 -12.21 4.19
N ARG A 35 -10.50 -12.34 5.13
CA ARG A 35 -9.63 -13.52 5.19
C ARG A 35 -10.40 -14.66 5.86
N PRO A 36 -10.47 -15.84 5.23
CA PRO A 36 -11.13 -16.97 5.88
C PRO A 36 -10.40 -17.32 7.18
N PRO A 37 -11.15 -17.70 8.23
CA PRO A 37 -10.56 -18.08 9.50
C PRO A 37 -9.61 -19.26 9.27
N GLN A 38 -8.42 -19.17 9.85
CA GLN A 38 -7.46 -20.26 9.76
C GLN A 38 -7.86 -21.34 10.76
N ARG A 39 -8.32 -22.49 10.25
CA ARG A 39 -8.83 -23.59 11.09
C ARG A 39 -7.74 -24.57 11.52
N THR A 40 -6.64 -24.66 10.76
CA THR A 40 -5.53 -25.61 10.99
C THR A 40 -4.19 -25.06 10.48
N GLY A 41 -3.08 -25.65 10.93
CA GLY A 41 -1.71 -25.36 10.45
C GLY A 41 -0.96 -24.30 11.26
N ARG A 42 0.23 -23.92 10.78
CA ARG A 42 1.07 -22.88 11.41
C ARG A 42 0.33 -21.53 11.37
N PRO A 43 0.29 -20.76 12.48
CA PRO A 43 -0.27 -19.41 12.47
C PRO A 43 0.37 -18.56 11.38
N ARG A 44 -0.41 -17.61 10.84
CA ARG A 44 0.11 -16.67 9.85
C ARG A 44 1.21 -15.83 10.48
N ALA A 45 2.30 -15.66 9.75
CA ALA A 45 3.42 -14.82 10.19
C ALA A 45 3.07 -13.32 10.24
N LEU A 46 2.08 -12.90 9.44
CA LEU A 46 1.63 -11.51 9.35
C LEU A 46 0.13 -11.39 9.56
N THR A 47 -0.29 -10.31 10.24
CA THR A 47 -1.68 -9.84 10.24
C THR A 47 -2.07 -9.32 8.86
N THR A 48 -3.37 -9.19 8.59
CA THR A 48 -3.86 -8.60 7.34
C THR A 48 -3.32 -7.18 7.14
N GLU A 49 -3.34 -6.34 8.18
CA GLU A 49 -2.79 -4.98 8.12
C GLU A 49 -1.30 -4.98 7.78
N GLN A 50 -0.51 -5.88 8.39
CA GLN A 50 0.92 -5.99 8.10
C GLN A 50 1.18 -6.38 6.64
N GLU A 51 0.41 -7.30 6.08
CA GLU A 51 0.54 -7.69 4.66
C GLU A 51 0.21 -6.54 3.71
N ILE A 52 -0.84 -5.77 4.01
CA ILE A 52 -1.23 -4.58 3.23
C ILE A 52 -0.12 -3.53 3.29
N ARG A 53 0.34 -3.20 4.51
CA ARG A 53 1.45 -2.26 4.73
C ARG A 53 2.71 -2.69 4.01
N LEU A 54 3.09 -3.96 4.11
CA LEU A 54 4.25 -4.55 3.43
C LEU A 54 4.15 -4.36 1.92
N THR A 55 2.98 -4.65 1.33
CA THR A 55 2.75 -4.54 -0.12
C THR A 55 2.84 -3.09 -0.58
N LEU A 56 2.32 -2.15 0.20
CA LEU A 56 2.47 -0.71 -0.09
C LEU A 56 3.92 -0.23 -0.02
N VAL A 57 4.69 -0.71 0.96
CA VAL A 57 6.12 -0.39 1.04
C VAL A 57 6.88 -0.94 -0.17
N TYR A 58 6.56 -2.17 -0.60
CA TYR A 58 7.15 -2.78 -1.80
C TYR A 58 6.95 -1.88 -3.03
N HIS A 59 5.71 -1.47 -3.31
CA HIS A 59 5.39 -0.59 -4.44
C HIS A 59 5.99 0.81 -4.31
N ARG A 60 6.10 1.34 -3.09
CA ARG A 60 6.56 2.72 -2.86
C ARG A 60 8.07 2.90 -2.87
N ARG A 61 8.82 1.90 -2.40
CA ARG A 61 10.25 2.07 -2.06
C ARG A 61 11.20 1.27 -2.95
N ASN A 62 10.70 0.52 -3.95
CA ASN A 62 11.51 -0.34 -4.82
C ASN A 62 12.47 -1.26 -4.05
N ARG A 63 12.09 -1.70 -2.83
CA ARG A 63 12.92 -2.56 -1.99
C ARG A 63 12.84 -4.01 -2.44
N THR A 64 13.94 -4.75 -2.27
CA THR A 64 13.95 -6.19 -2.51
C THR A 64 13.03 -6.91 -1.53
N GLN A 65 12.49 -8.06 -1.93
CA GLN A 65 11.64 -8.84 -1.02
C GLN A 65 12.40 -9.40 0.18
N ALA A 66 13.72 -9.64 0.05
CA ALA A 66 14.57 -10.10 1.15
C ALA A 66 14.71 -9.02 2.25
N GLU A 67 15.00 -7.78 1.84
CA GLU A 67 15.04 -6.64 2.77
C GLU A 67 13.71 -6.38 3.49
N LEU A 68 12.60 -6.57 2.78
CA LEU A 68 11.28 -6.49 3.40
C LEU A 68 11.04 -7.65 4.37
N ALA A 69 11.52 -8.84 4.05
CA ALA A 69 11.41 -10.02 4.89
C ALA A 69 12.08 -9.76 6.26
N GLU A 70 13.30 -9.21 6.24
CA GLU A 70 14.03 -8.79 7.44
C GLU A 70 13.28 -7.69 8.21
N SER A 71 12.76 -6.67 7.51
CA SER A 71 12.06 -5.54 8.15
C SER A 71 10.75 -5.95 8.85
N PHE A 72 10.13 -7.03 8.41
CA PHE A 72 8.87 -7.55 8.95
C PHE A 72 9.05 -8.82 9.80
N ASP A 73 10.29 -9.27 10.00
CA ASP A 73 10.65 -10.49 10.74
C ASP A 73 9.93 -11.75 10.22
N VAL A 74 9.95 -11.94 8.90
CA VAL A 74 9.33 -13.09 8.22
C VAL A 74 10.21 -13.62 7.11
N ASP A 75 9.88 -14.81 6.60
CA ASP A 75 10.55 -15.34 5.40
C ASP A 75 10.16 -14.57 4.14
N GLN A 76 11.08 -14.48 3.17
CA GLN A 76 10.81 -13.86 1.86
C GLN A 76 9.61 -14.51 1.14
N SER A 77 9.35 -15.80 1.36
CA SER A 77 8.15 -16.46 0.81
C SER A 77 6.84 -15.87 1.37
N SER A 78 6.83 -15.39 2.61
CA SER A 78 5.69 -14.69 3.21
C SER A 78 5.48 -13.32 2.58
N VAL A 79 6.57 -12.60 2.31
CA VAL A 79 6.56 -11.32 1.57
C VAL A 79 5.97 -11.52 0.16
N SER A 80 6.48 -12.52 -0.57
CA SER A 80 5.99 -12.86 -1.92
C SER A 80 4.49 -13.15 -1.93
N ARG A 81 4.02 -14.01 -1.00
CA ARG A 81 2.58 -14.32 -0.87
C ARG A 81 1.75 -13.07 -0.56
N ALA A 82 2.25 -12.19 0.32
CA ALA A 82 1.57 -10.94 0.64
C ALA A 82 1.44 -10.04 -0.59
N ILE A 83 2.53 -9.83 -1.35
CA ILE A 83 2.54 -9.00 -2.56
C ILE A 83 1.58 -9.57 -3.61
N CYS A 84 1.68 -10.86 -3.92
CA CYS A 84 0.80 -11.51 -4.90
C CYS A 84 -0.68 -11.41 -4.49
N ARG A 85 -0.95 -11.50 -3.19
CA ARG A 85 -2.32 -11.40 -2.66
C ARG A 85 -2.84 -9.97 -2.75
N TRP A 86 -2.10 -8.99 -2.26
CA TRP A 86 -2.65 -7.65 -2.04
C TRP A 86 -2.49 -6.71 -3.21
N THR A 87 -1.53 -6.93 -4.12
CA THR A 87 -1.36 -6.05 -5.30
C THR A 87 -2.63 -5.90 -6.14
N PRO A 88 -3.29 -6.98 -6.61
CA PRO A 88 -4.52 -6.82 -7.40
C PRO A 88 -5.68 -6.21 -6.59
N ARG A 89 -5.78 -6.52 -5.29
CA ARG A 89 -6.83 -6.00 -4.40
C ARG A 89 -6.65 -4.51 -4.11
N LEU A 90 -5.40 -4.08 -3.98
CA LEU A 90 -5.06 -2.66 -3.86
C LEU A 90 -5.39 -1.92 -5.14
N ALA A 91 -5.13 -2.51 -6.31
CA ALA A 91 -5.50 -1.92 -7.58
C ALA A 91 -7.03 -1.72 -7.69
N GLU A 92 -7.80 -2.74 -7.34
CA GLU A 92 -9.28 -2.67 -7.30
C GLU A 92 -9.77 -1.61 -6.30
N ALA A 93 -9.29 -1.64 -5.06
CA ALA A 93 -9.74 -0.71 -4.02
C ALA A 93 -9.34 0.75 -4.28
N LEU A 94 -8.33 0.98 -5.12
CA LEU A 94 -7.82 2.31 -5.45
C LEU A 94 -8.21 2.76 -6.87
N GLU A 95 -9.03 2.00 -7.58
CA GLU A 95 -9.41 2.28 -8.97
C GLU A 95 -10.07 3.66 -9.11
N ASP A 96 -11.02 3.97 -8.23
CA ASP A 96 -11.72 5.26 -8.19
C ASP A 96 -10.86 6.44 -7.72
N PHE A 97 -9.64 6.17 -7.25
CA PHE A 97 -8.70 7.17 -6.74
C PHE A 97 -7.53 7.44 -7.70
N ILE A 98 -7.57 6.89 -8.92
CA ILE A 98 -6.58 7.19 -9.95
C ILE A 98 -6.83 8.63 -10.44
N PRO A 99 -5.87 9.56 -10.25
CA PRO A 99 -6.06 10.94 -10.66
C PRO A 99 -6.20 11.06 -12.17
N THR A 100 -7.19 11.83 -12.60
CA THR A 100 -7.40 12.21 -14.01
C THR A 100 -6.67 13.51 -14.31
N VAL A 101 -6.60 13.89 -15.59
CA VAL A 101 -6.00 15.17 -16.01
C VAL A 101 -6.72 16.37 -15.37
N ASP A 102 -8.04 16.26 -15.17
CA ASP A 102 -8.87 17.32 -14.59
C ASP A 102 -8.58 17.53 -13.09
N ASP A 103 -8.03 16.53 -12.42
CA ASP A 103 -7.60 16.63 -11.02
C ASP A 103 -6.24 17.34 -10.85
N LEU A 104 -5.54 17.61 -11.96
CA LEU A 104 -4.21 18.20 -11.93
C LEU A 104 -4.27 19.72 -11.90
N ASP A 105 -3.40 20.32 -11.09
CA ASP A 105 -3.21 21.77 -11.07
C ASP A 105 -2.58 22.23 -12.40
N SER A 106 -3.40 22.81 -13.27
CA SER A 106 -2.98 23.34 -14.59
C SER A 106 -1.88 24.41 -14.53
N SER A 107 -1.62 25.00 -13.36
CA SER A 107 -0.51 25.94 -13.15
C SER A 107 0.83 25.25 -12.89
N ARG A 108 0.85 23.92 -12.73
CA ARG A 108 2.04 23.11 -12.44
C ARG A 108 2.34 22.13 -13.56
N THR A 109 3.62 22.00 -13.89
CA THR A 109 4.10 20.89 -14.73
C THR A 109 4.39 19.69 -13.83
N LEU A 110 3.64 18.60 -14.03
CA LEU A 110 3.87 17.33 -13.34
C LEU A 110 4.66 16.40 -14.25
N LEU A 111 5.80 15.89 -13.75
CA LEU A 111 6.58 14.86 -14.42
C LEU A 111 6.25 13.52 -13.77
N VAL A 112 5.73 12.58 -14.56
CA VAL A 112 5.59 11.18 -14.12
C VAL A 112 6.95 10.53 -14.27
N ASP A 113 7.73 10.56 -13.20
CA ASP A 113 9.04 9.92 -13.18
C ASP A 113 8.86 8.40 -12.95
N GLY A 114 8.97 7.64 -14.04
CA GLY A 114 9.00 6.17 -14.02
C GLY A 114 10.41 5.60 -13.79
N THR A 115 11.37 6.42 -13.36
CA THR A 115 12.78 6.00 -13.26
C THR A 115 12.96 4.93 -12.18
N LEU A 116 13.18 3.69 -12.62
CA LEU A 116 13.88 2.66 -11.86
C LEU A 116 15.36 3.00 -11.92
N VAL A 117 15.83 3.85 -11.00
CA VAL A 117 17.25 4.18 -10.88
C VAL A 117 18.00 2.91 -10.45
N PRO A 118 19.08 2.53 -11.17
CA PRO A 118 19.80 1.26 -10.97
C PRO A 118 20.47 1.14 -9.60
#